data_AF-A0AB73MKM8-F1
#
_entry.id   AF-A0AB73MKM8-F1
#
_cell.length_a   1.000
_cell.length_b   1.000
_cell.length_c   1.000
_cell.angle_alpha   90.00
_cell.angle_beta   90.00
_cell.angle_gamma   90.00
#
_symmetry.space_group_name_H-M   'P 1'
#
loop_
_entity.id
_entity.type
_entity.pdbx_description
1 polymer ?
#
loop_
_entity_poly.entity_id
_entity_poly.type
_entity_poly.pdbx_seq_one_letter_code
_entity_poly.pdbx_strand_id
1 'polypeptide(L)' 'MDFRTWLLFFVGDPFTPERVIEKLQTHPDREQARMIWKKLKRDRFLGEDFKGLRLKFPKD' A
#
# COMPACT_ATOMS: atom_id res chain seq x y z
N MET A 1 1.33 -5.55 17.16
CA MET A 1 0.75 -6.08 15.91
C MET A 1 1.83 -6.02 14.84
N ASP A 2 2.08 -7.12 14.12
CA ASP A 2 3.07 -7.11 13.03
C ASP A 2 2.60 -6.26 11.84
N PHE A 3 3.54 -5.70 11.07
CA PHE A 3 3.21 -4.88 9.91
C PHE A 3 2.40 -5.66 8.86
N ARG A 4 2.67 -6.96 8.68
CA ARG A 4 1.89 -7.85 7.82
C ARG A 4 0.44 -7.94 8.28
N THR A 5 0.23 -8.19 9.56
CA THR A 5 -1.11 -8.30 10.13
C THR A 5 -1.85 -6.98 9.97
N TRP A 6 -1.22 -5.86 10.35
CA TRP A 6 -1.81 -4.54 10.18
C TRP A 6 -2.19 -4.26 8.72
N LEU A 7 -1.32 -4.60 7.77
CA LEU A 7 -1.56 -4.39 6.35
C LEU A 7 -2.73 -5.23 5.83
N LEU A 8 -2.88 -6.48 6.28
CA LEU A 8 -4.02 -7.32 5.94
C LEU A 8 -5.34 -6.69 6.41
N PHE A 9 -5.38 -6.13 7.62
CA PHE A 9 -6.58 -5.41 8.11
C PHE A 9 -6.81 -4.08 7.39
N PHE A 10 -5.73 -3.37 7.04
CA PHE A 10 -5.78 -2.10 6.33
C PHE A 10 -6.38 -2.24 4.92
N VAL A 11 -5.99 -3.30 4.20
CA VAL A 11 -6.45 -3.59 2.83
C VAL A 11 -7.77 -4.33 2.82
N GLY A 12 -7.94 -5.28 3.75
CA GLY A 12 -9.06 -6.21 3.80
C GLY A 12 -8.92 -7.35 2.78
N ASP A 13 -10.02 -8.08 2.60
CA ASP A 13 -10.15 -9.16 1.63
C ASP A 13 -10.91 -8.67 0.38
N PRO A 14 -10.43 -8.94 -0.86
CA PRO A 14 -9.19 -9.65 -1.19
C PRO A 14 -7.94 -8.77 -1.03
N PHE A 15 -6.84 -9.38 -0.56
CA PHE A 15 -5.55 -8.71 -0.43
C PHE A 15 -4.82 -8.64 -1.78
N THR A 16 -5.09 -7.60 -2.58
CA THR A 16 -4.49 -7.41 -3.91
C THR A 16 -3.65 -6.14 -4.03
N PRO A 17 -2.67 -6.12 -4.96
CA PRO A 17 -1.87 -4.94 -5.25
C PRO A 17 -2.65 -3.67 -5.54
N GLU A 18 -3.70 -3.77 -6.34
CA GLU A 18 -4.55 -2.65 -6.72
C GLU A 18 -5.27 -2.06 -5.51
N ARG A 19 -5.76 -2.92 -4.62
CA ARG A 19 -6.49 -2.51 -3.43
C ARG A 19 -5.58 -1.89 -2.38
N VAL A 20 -4.35 -2.38 -2.25
CA VAL A 20 -3.30 -1.73 -1.44
C VAL A 20 -3.09 -0.29 -1.93
N ILE A 21 -3.01 -0.09 -3.25
CA ILE A 21 -2.80 1.23 -3.83
C ILE A 21 -4.02 2.12 -3.61
N GLU A 22 -5.23 1.62 -3.85
CA GLU A 22 -6.48 2.35 -3.62
C GLU A 22 -6.57 2.85 -2.17
N LYS A 23 -6.27 1.98 -1.20
CA LYS A 23 -6.28 2.33 0.23
C LYS A 23 -5.21 3.35 0.59
N LEU A 24 -4.02 3.25 0.01
CA LEU A 24 -2.96 4.22 0.23
C LEU A 24 -3.26 5.58 -0.44
N GLN A 25 -3.92 5.59 -1.59
CA GLN A 25 -4.29 6.83 -2.28
C GLN A 25 -5.43 7.57 -1.58
N THR A 26 -6.38 6.82 -1.01
CA THR A 26 -7.52 7.36 -0.25
C THR A 26 -7.18 7.60 1.23
N HIS A 27 -5.93 7.35 1.64
CA HIS A 27 -5.49 7.57 3.00
C HIS A 27 -5.50 9.07 3.33
N PRO A 28 -6.08 9.49 4.47
CA PRO A 28 -6.16 10.91 4.84
C PRO A 28 -4.78 11.54 5.03
N ASP A 29 -3.83 10.76 5.55
CA ASP A 29 -2.43 11.17 5.67
C ASP A 29 -1.60 10.68 4.48
N ARG A 30 -1.25 11.60 3.58
CA ARG A 30 -0.43 11.34 2.38
C ARG A 30 1.02 11.01 2.74
N GLU A 31 1.57 11.57 3.81
CA GLU A 31 2.96 11.28 4.22
C GLU A 31 3.06 9.87 4.76
N GLN A 32 2.11 9.49 5.63
CA GLN A 32 2.01 8.13 6.14
C GLN A 32 1.82 7.12 5.00
N ALA A 33 0.95 7.40 4.02
CA ALA A 33 0.76 6.54 2.86
C ALA A 33 2.04 6.36 2.02
N ARG A 34 2.83 7.44 1.83
CA ARG A 34 4.15 7.36 1.17
C ARG A 34 5.13 6.50 1.96
N MET A 35 5.16 6.62 3.28
CA MET A 35 6.02 5.81 4.14
C MET A 35 5.65 4.32 4.05
N ILE A 36 4.36 4.00 4.13
CA ILE A 36 3.87 2.63 4.00
C ILE A 36 4.26 2.05 2.64
N TRP A 37 4.06 2.81 1.56
CA TRP A 37 4.44 2.39 0.21
C TRP A 37 5.93 2.10 0.06
N LYS A 38 6.80 2.95 0.62
CA LYS A 38 8.25 2.71 0.62
C LYS A 38 8.60 1.42 1.36
N LYS A 39 7.96 1.17 2.51
CA LYS A 39 8.16 -0.05 3.30
C LYS A 39 7.74 -1.31 2.53
N LEU A 40 6.57 -1.28 1.88
CA LEU A 40 6.08 -2.40 1.06
C LEU A 40 7.03 -2.77 -0.07
N LYS A 41 7.59 -1.76 -0.75
CA LYS A 41 8.59 -1.96 -1.80
C LYS A 41 9.89 -2.55 -1.27
N ARG A 42 10.40 -2.01 -0.15
CA ARG A 42 11.66 -2.45 0.46
C ARG A 42 11.56 -3.90 0.94
N ASP A 43 10.46 -4.23 1.60
CA ASP A 43 10.26 -5.54 2.21
C ASP A 43 9.82 -6.61 1.17
N ARG A 44 9.78 -6.24 -0.13
CA ARG A 44 9.33 -7.08 -1.26
C ARG A 44 8.02 -7.81 -0.98
N PHE A 45 7.15 -7.16 -0.22
CA PHE A 45 6.01 -7.80 0.42
C PHE A 45 5.02 -8.41 -0.59
N LEU A 46 5.04 -7.90 -1.81
CA LEU A 46 4.07 -8.18 -2.85
C LEU A 46 4.75 -8.60 -4.17
N GLY A 47 6.00 -9.05 -4.07
CA GLY A 47 6.71 -9.72 -5.16
C GLY A 47 6.69 -8.99 -6.51
N GLU A 48 6.56 -9.77 -7.59
CA GLU A 48 6.49 -9.24 -8.95
C GLU A 48 5.14 -8.61 -9.29
N ASP A 49 4.08 -8.85 -8.52
CA ASP A 49 2.75 -8.28 -8.75
C ASP A 49 2.72 -6.75 -8.60
N PHE A 50 3.71 -6.17 -7.91
CA PHE A 50 3.86 -4.72 -7.77
C PHE A 50 4.73 -4.09 -8.85
N LYS A 51 5.32 -4.90 -9.73
CA LYS A 51 6.20 -4.46 -10.80
C LYS A 51 5.36 -3.74 -11.86
N GLY A 52 5.44 -2.40 -11.85
CA GLY A 52 4.67 -1.53 -12.74
C GLY A 52 3.63 -0.67 -12.01
N LEU A 53 3.33 -0.98 -10.76
CA LEU A 53 2.38 -0.21 -9.98
C LEU A 53 2.98 1.11 -9.47
N ARG A 54 2.21 2.18 -9.61
CA ARG A 54 2.57 3.53 -9.18
C ARG A 54 1.51 4.09 -8.25
N LEU A 55 1.96 4.49 -7.06
CA LEU A 55 1.15 5.28 -6.14
C LEU A 55 1.00 6.70 -6.70
N LYS A 56 -0.19 7.03 -7.21
CA LYS A 56 -0.55 8.37 -7.66
C LYS A 56 -1.49 8.98 -6.63
N PHE A 57 -1.01 9.94 -5.85
CA PHE A 57 -1.94 10.77 -5.09
C PHE A 57 -2.64 11.70 -6.08
N PRO A 58 -3.98 11.77 -6.10
CA PRO A 58 -4.64 12.87 -6.79
C PRO A 58 -4.03 14.17 -6.26
N LYS A 59 -3.53 15.00 -7.17
CA LYS A 59 -3.12 16.35 -6.82
C LYS A 59 -4.40 17.08 -6.43
N ASP A 60 -4.41 17.67 -5.25
CA ASP A 60 -5.26 18.85 -5.01
C ASP A 60 -5.04 19.87 -6.13
#